data_AF-A0A6C1QUS4-F1
#
_entry.id   AF-A0A6C1QUS4-F1
#
_cell.length_a   1.000
_cell.length_b   1.000
_cell.length_c   1.000
_cell.angle_alpha   90.00
_cell.angle_beta   90.00
_cell.angle_gamma   90.00
#
_symmetry.space_group_name_H-M   'P 1'
#
loop_
_entity.id
_entity.type
_entity.pdbx_description
1 polymer ?
#
loop_
_entity_poly.entity_id
_entity_poly.type
_entity_poly.pdbx_seq_one_letter_code
_entity_poly.pdbx_strand_id
1 'polypeptide(L)' 'MKERDQLLAEKTSLERMLATLPESSVIDRMSLEARKEQVEVALRGEAIVDADVHEESMSLSGHFLGVLPKRRTFEFQ' A
#
# COMPACT_ATOMS: atom_id res chain seq x y z
N MET A 1 -12.97 -22.57 7.19
CA MET A 1 -12.67 -21.55 8.22
C MET A 1 -11.30 -20.90 8.06
N LYS A 2 -10.24 -21.61 7.66
CA LYS A 2 -8.86 -21.06 7.61
C LYS A 2 -8.69 -19.73 6.86
N GLU A 3 -9.38 -19.54 5.73
CA GLU A 3 -9.21 -18.37 4.87
C GLU A 3 -9.76 -17.08 5.49
N ARG A 4 -10.96 -17.12 6.09
CA ARG A 4 -11.53 -15.97 6.80
C ARG A 4 -10.64 -15.55 7.98
N ASP A 5 -10.13 -16.53 8.74
CA ASP A 5 -9.26 -16.27 9.89
C ASP A 5 -7.93 -15.65 9.45
N GLN A 6 -7.39 -16.08 8.31
CA GLN A 6 -6.19 -15.48 7.69
C GLN A 6 -6.44 -14.02 7.29
N LEU A 7 -7.56 -13.73 6.64
CA LEU A 7 -7.91 -12.37 6.23
C LEU A 7 -8.12 -11.44 7.43
N LEU A 8 -8.74 -11.93 8.52
CA LEU A 8 -8.87 -11.16 9.76
C LEU A 8 -7.50 -10.85 10.38
N ALA A 9 -6.59 -11.83 10.42
CA ALA A 9 -5.24 -11.63 10.91
C ALA A 9 -4.45 -10.62 10.05
N GLU A 10 -4.59 -10.71 8.72
CA GLU A 10 -3.98 -9.75 7.79
C GLU A 10 -4.52 -8.34 8.04
N LYS A 11 -5.85 -8.16 8.14
CA LYS A 11 -6.47 -6.87 8.45
C LYS A 11 -5.91 -6.24 9.73
N THR A 12 -5.84 -7.01 10.82
CA THR A 12 -5.28 -6.54 12.09
C THR A 12 -3.79 -6.20 11.98
N SER A 13 -3.04 -6.87 11.10
CA SER A 13 -1.65 -6.53 10.82
C SER A 13 -1.54 -5.19 10.07
N LEU A 14 -2.35 -5.01 9.02
CA LEU A 14 -2.39 -3.78 8.21
C LEU A 14 -2.77 -2.56 9.04
N GLU A 15 -3.80 -2.68 9.89
CA GLU A 15 -4.22 -1.59 10.80
C GLU A 15 -3.12 -1.19 11.77
N ARG A 16 -2.36 -2.15 12.31
CA ARG A 16 -1.21 -1.85 13.19
C ARG A 16 -0.10 -1.13 12.43
N MET A 17 0.25 -1.59 11.23
CA MET A 17 1.27 -0.94 10.41
C MET A 17 0.88 0.51 10.09
N LEU A 18 -0.36 0.73 9.64
CA LEU A 18 -0.90 2.06 9.34
C LEU A 18 -0.89 2.99 10.56
N ALA A 19 -1.23 2.49 11.75
CA ALA A 19 -1.23 3.28 12.98
C ALA A 19 0.18 3.72 13.42
N THR A 20 1.20 2.93 13.09
CA THR A 20 2.61 3.24 13.44
C THR A 20 3.35 4.04 12.36
N LEU A 21 2.79 4.13 11.16
CA LEU A 21 3.42 4.77 10.03
C LEU A 21 3.36 6.31 10.18
N PRO A 22 4.45 7.05 9.96
CA PRO A 22 4.42 8.52 9.99
C PRO A 22 3.55 9.08 8.86
N GLU A 23 2.93 10.24 9.07
CA GLU A 23 2.06 10.90 8.07
C GLU A 23 2.80 11.21 6.75
N SER A 24 4.11 11.47 6.84
CA SER A 24 4.98 11.74 5.69
C SER A 24 5.21 10.55 4.76
N SER A 25 4.99 9.31 5.21
CA SER A 25 5.13 8.10 4.39
C SER A 25 3.90 7.88 3.51
N VAL A 26 3.62 8.84 2.64
CA VAL A 26 2.40 8.89 1.81
C VAL A 26 2.27 7.64 0.93
N ILE A 27 3.34 7.21 0.26
CA ILE A 27 3.30 6.05 -0.65
C ILE A 27 3.07 4.73 0.09
N ASP A 28 3.77 4.51 1.20
CA ASP A 28 3.61 3.30 2.00
C ASP A 28 2.20 3.24 2.61
N ARG A 29 1.67 4.39 3.06
CA ARG A 29 0.30 4.50 3.57
C ARG A 29 -0.72 4.13 2.50
N MET A 30 -0.64 4.76 1.32
CA MET A 30 -1.53 4.48 0.19
C MET A 30 -1.52 3.00 -0.18
N SER A 31 -0.33 2.39 -0.25
CA SER A 31 -0.18 0.97 -0.59
C SER A 31 -0.83 0.05 0.46
N LEU A 32 -0.64 0.36 1.74
CA LEU A 32 -1.21 -0.41 2.85
C LEU A 32 -2.72 -0.23 2.97
N GLU A 33 -3.25 0.95 2.68
CA GLU A 33 -4.69 1.24 2.65
C GLU A 33 -5.38 0.48 1.51
N ALA A 34 -4.83 0.52 0.29
CA ALA A 34 -5.36 -0.25 -0.84
C ALA A 34 -5.40 -1.75 -0.53
N ARG A 35 -4.33 -2.27 0.09
CA ARG A 35 -4.30 -3.69 0.49
C ARG A 35 -5.34 -4.01 1.58
N LYS A 36 -5.54 -3.11 2.55
CA LYS A 36 -6.57 -3.26 3.59
C LYS A 36 -7.97 -3.30 2.98
N GLU A 37 -8.25 -2.42 2.03
CA GLU A 37 -9.53 -2.38 1.33
C GLU A 37 -9.82 -3.70 0.60
N GLN A 38 -8.85 -4.24 -0.13
CA GLN A 38 -8.97 -5.55 -0.78
C GLN A 38 -9.33 -6.67 0.20
N VAL A 39 -8.67 -6.70 1.37
CA VAL A 39 -8.93 -7.69 2.43
C VAL A 39 -10.33 -7.52 3.01
N GLU A 40 -10.79 -6.29 3.19
CA GLU A 40 -12.14 -6.01 3.69
C GLU A 40 -13.23 -6.41 2.69
N VAL A 41 -13.02 -6.16 1.40
CA VAL A 41 -13.91 -6.62 0.31
C VAL A 41 -13.99 -8.16 0.30
N ALA A 42 -12.83 -8.83 0.37
CA ALA A 42 -12.78 -10.29 0.44
C ALA A 42 -13.50 -10.85 1.68
N LEU A 43 -13.39 -10.20 2.84
CA LEU A 43 -14.12 -10.57 4.06
C LEU A 43 -15.64 -10.37 3.95
N ARG A 44 -16.09 -9.39 3.16
CA ARG A 44 -17.51 -9.17 2.85
C ARG A 44 -18.06 -10.20 1.84
N GLY A 45 -17.20 -10.93 1.14
CA GLY A 45 -17.60 -11.85 0.08
C GLY A 45 -18.04 -11.13 -1.20
N GLU A 46 -17.68 -9.85 -1.33
CA GLU A 46 -17.89 -9.06 -2.53
C GLU A 46 -16.82 -9.44 -3.55
N ALA A 47 -17.24 -9.74 -4.79
CA ALA A 47 -16.29 -10.01 -5.86
C ALA A 47 -15.44 -8.75 -6.09
N ILE A 48 -14.12 -8.95 -6.10
CA ILE A 48 -13.16 -7.93 -6.54
C ILE A 48 -13.37 -7.81 -8.05
N VAL A 49 -14.37 -7.03 -8.48
CA VAL A 49 -14.26 -6.35 -9.77
C VAL A 49 -12.96 -5.58 -9.66
N ASP A 50 -11.99 -5.86 -10.56
CA ASP A 50 -10.71 -5.15 -10.64
C ASP A 50 -10.98 -3.69 -10.30
N ALA A 51 -10.66 -3.32 -9.05
CA ALA A 51 -11.02 -2.01 -8.53
C ALA A 51 -10.29 -1.09 -9.47
N ASP A 52 -11.04 -0.31 -10.24
CA ASP A 52 -10.55 0.61 -11.25
C ASP A 52 -9.35 1.32 -10.61
N VAL A 53 -8.14 0.87 -10.97
CA VAL A 53 -6.91 1.41 -10.42
C VAL A 53 -6.80 2.74 -11.13
N HIS A 54 -7.55 3.71 -10.63
CA HIS A 54 -7.49 5.06 -11.10
C HIS A 54 -6.07 5.51 -10.78
N GLU A 55 -5.26 5.62 -11.83
CA GLU A 55 -3.98 6.30 -11.78
C GLU A 55 -4.26 7.77 -11.46
N GLU A 56 -4.38 8.07 -10.17
CA GLU A 56 -4.47 9.44 -9.71
C GLU A 56 -3.09 10.09 -9.91
N SER A 57 -3.01 11.02 -10.86
CA SER A 57 -1.78 11.76 -11.15
C SER A 57 -1.49 12.73 -10.01
N MET A 58 -0.82 12.25 -8.96
CA MET A 58 -0.37 13.07 -7.84
C MET A 58 1.10 13.44 -7.98
N SER A 59 1.42 14.73 -7.81
CA SER A 59 2.80 15.20 -7.74
C SER A 59 3.38 14.93 -6.35
N LEU A 60 4.37 14.05 -6.28
CA LEU A 60 5.11 13.74 -5.05
C LEU A 60 6.49 14.40 -5.11
N SER A 61 6.85 15.10 -4.02
CA SER A 61 8.15 15.73 -3.88
C SER A 61 8.92 15.12 -2.71
N GLY A 62 10.23 14.98 -2.87
CA GLY A 62 11.11 14.39 -1.87
C GLY A 62 12.57 14.70 -2.17
N HIS A 63 13.43 14.51 -1.18
CA HIS A 63 14.87 14.70 -1.33
C HIS A 63 15.54 13.35 -1.50
N PHE A 64 16.37 13.22 -2.53
CA PHE A 64 17.17 12.02 -2.74
C PHE A 64 18.27 11.92 -1.67
N LEU A 65 18.22 10.88 -0.82
CA LEU A 65 19.12 10.73 0.34
C LEU A 65 20.51 10.15 0.02
N GLY A 66 20.80 9.78 -1.24
CA GLY A 66 22.16 9.40 -1.66
C GLY A 66 22.23 8.32 -2.73
N VAL A 67 23.39 8.22 -3.39
CA VAL A 67 23.65 7.24 -4.46
C VAL A 67 24.03 5.86 -3.89
N LEU A 68 23.42 4.79 -4.41
CA LEU A 68 23.89 3.43 -4.14
C LEU A 68 25.30 3.27 -4.73
N PRO A 69 26.34 2.84 -3.98
CA PRO A 69 27.73 2.88 -4.43
C PRO A 69 28.06 2.01 -5.66
N LYS A 70 27.13 1.18 -6.14
CA LYS A 70 27.39 0.18 -7.17
C LYS A 70 26.45 0.14 -8.38
N ARG A 71 25.37 0.92 -8.43
CA ARG A 71 24.58 1.07 -9.68
C ARG A 71 24.03 2.48 -9.86
N ARG A 72 24.35 3.00 -11.04
CA ARG A 72 24.16 4.34 -11.57
C ARG A 72 22.74 4.49 -12.15
N THR A 73 22.29 5.75 -12.09
CA THR A 73 21.21 6.40 -12.85
C THR A 73 19.77 6.22 -12.35
N PHE A 74 19.15 7.35 -12.01
CA PHE A 74 17.71 7.57 -12.12
C PHE A 74 17.53 8.54 -13.29
N GLU A 75 16.94 8.08 -14.39
CA GLU A 75 16.46 8.94 -15.47
C GLU A 75 14.95 9.11 -15.31
N PHE A 76 14.51 10.36 -15.33
CA PHE A 76 13.10 10.73 -15.44
C PHE A 76 12.91 11.37 -16.81
N GLN A 77 11.91 10.92 -17.57
CA GLN A 77 11.39 11.61 -18.74
C GLN A 77 10.15 12.39 -18.34
#